data_AF-A0A7C9AXJ6-F1
#
_entry.id   AF-A0A7C9AXJ6-F1
#
_cell.length_a   1.000
_cell.length_b   1.000
_cell.length_c   1.000
_cell.angle_alpha   90.00
_cell.angle_beta   90.00
_cell.angle_gamma   90.00
#
_symmetry.space_group_name_H-M   'P 1'
#
loop_
_entity.id
_entity.type
_entity.pdbx_description
1 polymer ?
#
loop_
_entity_poly.entity_id
_entity_poly.type
_entity_poly.pdbx_seq_one_letter_code
_entity_poly.pdbx_strand_id
1 'polypeptide(L)'
;GKTGGGAPSKEGPTGALGNHDLFYYLGHGSGKQYMTEVKIQDLEKCAGMLLMGCSSASLALNGDYPPVGPPLSYILAGSPNIVGTLWEVTDREIDRFTKALLKAFLDERSTSLGCKQCSILAEEFKSMSVNERKGNTKKGRGRKK
;
A
#
# COMPACT_ATOMS: atom_id res chain seq x y z
N GLY A 1 9.31 11.89 2.34
CA GLY A 1 8.27 10.86 2.13
C GLY A 1 7.62 10.55 3.46
N LYS A 2 6.29 10.47 3.52
CA LYS A 2 5.54 10.07 4.72
C LYS A 2 4.91 8.71 4.46
N THR A 3 5.26 7.71 5.26
CA THR A 3 4.47 6.50 5.47
C THR A 3 3.16 6.92 6.15
N GLY A 4 2.10 7.08 5.36
CA GLY A 4 0.79 7.51 5.86
C GLY A 4 -0.12 6.33 6.13
N GLY A 5 -0.31 5.98 7.40
CA GLY A 5 -1.36 5.05 7.84
C GLY A 5 -0.97 4.31 9.12
N GLY A 6 -1.41 4.83 10.28
CA GLY A 6 -1.15 4.24 11.60
C GLY A 6 0.26 4.50 12.12
N ALA A 7 0.41 4.53 13.45
CA ALA A 7 1.75 4.41 14.04
C ALA A 7 2.44 3.20 13.40
N PRO A 8 3.76 3.23 13.11
CA PRO A 8 4.45 2.00 12.78
C PRO A 8 4.05 1.02 13.89
N SER A 9 3.52 -0.15 13.50
CA SER A 9 3.36 -1.24 14.45
C SER A 9 4.68 -1.32 15.24
N LYS A 10 4.64 -1.73 16.52
CA LYS A 10 5.89 -1.93 17.27
C LYS A 10 6.87 -2.85 16.51
N GLU A 11 6.31 -3.61 15.58
CA GLU A 11 6.97 -4.39 14.55
C GLU A 11 7.17 -3.55 13.27
N GLY A 12 8.40 -3.52 12.75
CA GLY A 12 8.73 -2.79 11.51
C GLY A 12 7.94 -3.27 10.29
N PRO A 13 8.16 -2.66 9.10
CA PRO A 13 7.42 -2.95 7.88
C PRO A 13 7.33 -4.45 7.55
N THR A 14 8.43 -5.18 7.69
CA THR A 14 8.48 -6.64 7.47
C THR A 14 7.57 -7.43 8.42
N GLY A 15 7.49 -7.04 9.70
CA GLY A 15 6.60 -7.71 10.66
C GLY A 15 5.13 -7.48 10.34
N ALA A 16 4.77 -6.26 9.94
CA ALA A 16 3.43 -5.96 9.45
C ALA A 16 3.06 -6.80 8.20
N LEU A 17 4.04 -7.14 7.37
CA LEU A 17 3.83 -7.95 6.17
C LEU A 17 3.53 -9.43 6.49
N GLY A 18 4.08 -9.96 7.59
CA GLY A 18 3.81 -11.33 8.03
C GLY A 18 2.54 -11.49 8.88
N ASN A 19 2.18 -10.45 9.63
CA ASN A 19 1.14 -10.51 10.66
C ASN A 19 -0.23 -9.98 10.22
N HIS A 20 -0.36 -9.47 9.00
CA HIS A 20 -1.62 -8.95 8.45
C HIS A 20 -2.01 -9.66 7.16
N ASP A 21 -3.30 -9.58 6.82
CA ASP A 21 -3.82 -10.16 5.58
C ASP A 21 -3.67 -9.23 4.37
N LEU A 22 -3.50 -7.92 4.62
CA LEU A 22 -3.41 -6.90 3.57
C LEU A 22 -2.50 -5.75 3.99
N PHE A 23 -1.60 -5.35 3.10
CA PHE A 23 -0.62 -4.28 3.30
C PHE A 23 -0.67 -3.26 2.16
N TYR A 24 -0.67 -1.98 2.51
CA TYR A 24 -0.75 -0.87 1.56
C TYR A 24 0.47 0.04 1.67
N TYR A 25 1.20 0.19 0.56
CA TYR A 25 2.33 1.10 0.41
C TYR A 25 1.96 2.26 -0.50
N LEU A 26 2.08 3.49 0.00
CA LEU A 26 1.88 4.73 -0.74
C LEU A 26 3.18 5.54 -0.69
N GLY A 27 3.92 5.59 -1.79
CA GLY A 27 5.23 6.21 -1.81
C GLY A 27 5.96 6.06 -3.14
N HIS A 28 7.26 6.30 -3.15
CA HIS A 28 8.07 6.22 -4.36
C HIS A 28 8.60 4.79 -4.60
N GLY A 29 8.53 4.32 -5.84
CA GLY A 29 9.04 3.01 -6.20
C GLY A 29 8.24 1.87 -5.56
N SER A 30 8.94 0.78 -5.27
CA SER A 30 8.38 -0.44 -4.69
C SER A 30 8.57 -0.55 -3.16
N GLY A 31 9.03 0.51 -2.50
CA GLY A 31 9.30 0.47 -1.06
C GLY A 31 10.53 -0.36 -0.65
N LYS A 32 11.42 -0.73 -1.58
CA LYS A 32 12.65 -1.52 -1.31
C LYS A 32 13.52 -0.97 -0.18
N GLN A 33 13.53 0.36 0.00
CA GLN A 33 14.26 1.03 1.09
C GLN A 33 13.74 0.70 2.49
N TYR A 34 12.50 0.22 2.60
CA TYR A 34 11.85 -0.16 3.86
C TYR A 34 11.70 -1.68 3.98
N MET A 35 11.51 -2.37 2.86
CA MET A 35 11.30 -3.81 2.75
C MET A 35 12.26 -4.38 1.71
N THR A 36 13.40 -4.88 2.18
CA THR A 36 14.39 -5.51 1.29
C THR A 36 13.90 -6.87 0.84
N GLU A 37 14.15 -7.21 -0.42
CA GLU A 37 13.72 -8.48 -1.06
C GLU A 37 14.10 -9.72 -0.25
N VAL A 38 15.32 -9.75 0.31
CA VAL A 38 15.81 -10.85 1.17
C VAL A 38 14.90 -11.05 2.38
N LYS A 39 14.58 -9.96 3.10
CA LYS A 39 13.73 -10.01 4.30
C LYS A 39 12.28 -10.39 4.00
N ILE A 40 11.81 -10.07 2.79
CA ILE A 40 10.47 -10.45 2.35
C ILE A 40 10.45 -11.95 2.05
N GLN A 41 11.45 -12.48 1.34
CA GLN A 41 11.55 -13.89 0.99
C GLN A 41 11.73 -14.80 2.22
N ASP A 42 12.31 -14.29 3.30
CA ASP A 42 12.43 -15.00 4.57
C ASP A 42 11.10 -15.13 5.35
N LEU A 43 10.01 -14.50 4.89
CA LEU A 43 8.71 -14.59 5.55
C LEU A 43 8.03 -15.94 5.28
N GLU A 44 7.48 -16.56 6.32
CA GLU A 44 6.66 -17.78 6.20
C GLU A 44 5.27 -17.51 5.60
N LYS A 45 4.74 -16.30 5.82
CA LYS A 45 3.47 -15.81 5.28
C LYS A 45 3.65 -14.35 4.87
N CYS A 46 3.07 -13.96 3.74
CA CYS A 46 3.05 -12.57 3.28
C CYS A 46 1.61 -12.12 3.04
N ALA A 47 1.30 -10.90 3.49
CA ALA A 47 0.04 -10.22 3.23
C ALA A 47 -0.20 -10.04 1.72
N GLY A 48 -1.47 -9.88 1.32
CA GLY A 48 -1.79 -9.28 0.02
C GLY A 48 -1.26 -7.84 -0.04
N MET A 49 -0.85 -7.37 -1.20
CA MET A 49 -0.09 -6.11 -1.30
C MET A 49 -0.63 -5.14 -2.32
N LEU A 50 -0.70 -3.88 -1.91
CA LEU A 50 -0.94 -2.74 -2.78
C LEU A 50 0.27 -1.80 -2.79
N LEU A 51 1.05 -1.81 -3.87
CA LEU A 51 2.25 -1.00 -4.06
C LEU A 51 1.96 0.21 -4.95
N MET A 52 1.46 1.29 -4.36
CA MET A 52 1.08 2.53 -5.05
C MET A 52 2.26 3.50 -5.10
N GLY A 53 3.23 3.14 -5.93
CA GLY A 53 4.36 3.98 -6.32
C GLY A 53 4.75 3.71 -7.76
N CYS A 54 5.50 4.61 -8.39
CA CYS A 54 5.98 4.45 -9.77
C CYS A 54 6.84 3.21 -9.96
N SER A 55 6.65 2.49 -11.07
CA SER A 55 7.44 1.29 -11.41
C SER A 55 7.55 0.25 -10.27
N SER A 56 6.56 0.22 -9.38
CA SER A 56 6.61 -0.56 -8.13
C SER A 56 6.50 -2.07 -8.33
N ALA A 57 5.89 -2.49 -9.43
CA ALA A 57 5.74 -3.87 -9.88
C ALA A 57 6.49 -4.13 -11.19
N SER A 58 7.42 -3.25 -11.57
CA SER A 58 8.20 -3.42 -12.79
C SER A 58 9.16 -4.61 -12.67
N LEU A 59 9.40 -5.29 -13.79
CA LEU A 59 10.34 -6.40 -13.92
C LEU A 59 11.45 -6.00 -14.90
N ALA A 60 12.70 -6.21 -14.49
CA ALA A 60 13.85 -6.05 -15.37
C ALA A 60 14.05 -7.34 -16.17
N LEU A 61 14.02 -7.21 -17.50
CA LEU A 61 14.31 -8.30 -18.43
C LEU A 61 15.84 -8.44 -18.60
N ASN A 62 16.34 -9.66 -18.44
CA ASN A 62 17.78 -9.95 -18.48
C ASN A 62 18.12 -10.88 -19.66
N GLY A 63 17.63 -10.56 -20.86
CA GLY A 63 17.83 -11.42 -22.05
C GLY A 63 17.21 -12.80 -21.84
N ASP A 64 18.04 -13.84 -21.88
CA ASP A 64 17.62 -15.25 -21.70
C ASP A 64 17.45 -15.65 -20.21
N TYR A 65 17.78 -14.78 -19.26
CA TYR A 65 17.62 -15.05 -17.84
C TYR A 65 16.22 -14.65 -17.34
N PRO A 66 15.71 -15.31 -16.28
CA PRO A 66 14.42 -14.96 -15.68
C PRO A 66 14.37 -13.47 -15.31
N PRO A 67 13.21 -12.81 -15.51
CA PRO A 67 13.05 -11.44 -15.09
C PRO A 67 13.25 -11.30 -13.59
N VAL A 68 13.74 -10.14 -13.16
CA VAL A 68 13.94 -9.84 -11.73
C VAL A 68 13.18 -8.59 -11.34
N GLY A 69 12.61 -8.59 -10.14
CA GLY A 69 11.99 -7.39 -9.62
C GLY A 69 11.23 -7.63 -8.32
N PRO A 70 10.82 -6.52 -7.68
CA PRO A 70 10.13 -6.54 -6.39
C PRO A 70 8.91 -7.49 -6.32
N PRO A 71 8.00 -7.57 -7.33
CA PRO A 71 6.82 -8.43 -7.20
C PRO A 71 7.18 -9.91 -7.03
N LEU A 72 8.30 -10.38 -7.58
CA LEU A 72 8.72 -11.78 -7.45
C LEU A 72 9.06 -12.15 -6.01
N SER A 73 9.69 -11.26 -5.25
CA SER A 73 10.03 -11.51 -3.85
C SER A 73 8.78 -11.69 -2.98
N TYR A 74 7.72 -10.93 -3.25
CA TYR A 74 6.46 -11.05 -2.53
C TYR A 74 5.69 -12.34 -2.92
N ILE A 75 5.74 -12.73 -4.20
CA ILE A 75 5.15 -14.01 -4.65
C ILE A 75 5.89 -15.18 -4.00
N LEU A 76 7.22 -15.15 -3.97
CA LEU A 76 8.05 -16.17 -3.33
C LEU A 76 7.77 -16.28 -1.83
N ALA A 77 7.47 -15.15 -1.17
CA ALA A 77 7.06 -15.09 0.23
C ALA A 77 5.60 -15.56 0.49
N GLY A 78 4.90 -16.06 -0.53
CA GLY A 78 3.54 -16.58 -0.40
C GLY A 78 2.45 -15.52 -0.38
N SER A 79 2.69 -14.33 -0.93
CA SER A 79 1.65 -13.29 -1.03
C SER A 79 0.48 -13.75 -1.92
N PRO A 80 -0.77 -13.64 -1.45
CA PRO A 80 -1.93 -14.11 -2.22
C PRO A 80 -2.29 -13.20 -3.41
N ASN A 81 -1.93 -11.91 -3.35
CA ASN A 81 -2.16 -10.94 -4.42
C ASN A 81 -1.20 -9.77 -4.31
N ILE A 82 -0.79 -9.21 -5.44
CA ILE A 82 0.05 -8.02 -5.51
C ILE A 82 -0.48 -7.13 -6.61
N VAL A 83 -0.71 -5.87 -6.28
CA VAL A 83 -1.13 -4.83 -7.22
C VAL A 83 -0.13 -3.71 -7.15
N GLY A 84 0.43 -3.33 -8.30
CA GLY A 84 1.40 -2.25 -8.41
C GLY A 84 1.50 -1.73 -9.84
N THR A 85 2.43 -0.81 -10.08
CA THR A 85 2.55 -0.11 -11.36
C THR A 85 3.77 -0.64 -12.11
N LEU A 86 3.62 -0.87 -13.41
CA LEU A 86 4.69 -1.45 -14.23
C LEU A 86 5.68 -0.38 -14.77
N TRP A 87 5.25 0.87 -14.81
CA TRP A 87 6.00 2.01 -15.36
C TRP A 87 5.78 3.28 -14.52
N GLU A 88 6.44 4.37 -14.93
CA GLU A 88 6.30 5.70 -14.32
C GLU A 88 4.89 6.26 -14.52
N VAL A 89 4.23 6.59 -13.41
CA VAL A 89 2.85 7.08 -13.37
C VAL A 89 2.80 8.35 -12.54
N THR A 90 1.91 9.28 -12.86
CA THR A 90 1.87 10.53 -12.10
C THR A 90 1.21 10.34 -10.74
N ASP A 91 1.70 11.04 -9.72
CA ASP A 91 1.14 11.00 -8.36
C ASP A 91 -0.39 11.22 -8.38
N ARG A 92 -0.87 12.13 -9.21
CA ARG A 92 -2.29 12.46 -9.33
C ARG A 92 -3.13 11.30 -9.89
N GLU A 93 -2.59 10.53 -10.81
CA GLU A 93 -3.26 9.37 -11.39
C GLU A 93 -3.29 8.20 -10.42
N ILE A 94 -2.16 7.91 -9.76
CA ILE A 94 -2.08 6.86 -8.74
C ILE A 94 -3.00 7.16 -7.57
N ASP A 95 -3.03 8.41 -7.10
CA ASP A 95 -3.92 8.83 -6.02
C ASP A 95 -5.39 8.64 -6.38
N ARG A 96 -5.77 8.96 -7.62
CA ARG A 96 -7.14 8.77 -8.10
C ARG A 96 -7.47 7.29 -8.20
N PHE A 97 -6.57 6.48 -8.75
CA PHE A 97 -6.74 5.04 -8.87
C PHE A 97 -6.87 4.39 -7.48
N THR A 98 -5.95 4.72 -6.56
CA THR A 98 -5.95 4.20 -5.19
C THR A 98 -7.25 4.54 -4.47
N LYS A 99 -7.72 5.79 -4.58
CA LYS A 99 -9.00 6.21 -3.98
C LYS A 99 -10.17 5.44 -4.56
N ALA A 100 -10.24 5.30 -5.88
CA ALA A 100 -11.31 4.56 -6.54
C ALA A 100 -11.29 3.06 -6.15
N LEU A 101 -10.11 2.45 -6.10
CA LEU A 101 -9.93 1.05 -5.71
C LEU A 101 -10.34 0.82 -4.26
N LEU A 102 -9.85 1.62 -3.33
CA LEU A 102 -10.21 1.51 -1.91
C LEU A 102 -11.70 1.77 -1.70
N LYS A 103 -12.28 2.74 -2.40
CA LYS A 103 -13.71 3.01 -2.34
C LYS A 103 -14.51 1.81 -2.84
N ALA A 104 -14.18 1.25 -4.01
CA ALA A 104 -14.87 0.08 -4.55
C ALA A 104 -14.76 -1.13 -3.61
N PHE A 105 -13.56 -1.38 -3.08
CA PHE A 105 -13.31 -2.47 -2.12
C PHE A 105 -14.15 -2.34 -0.84
N LEU A 106 -14.26 -1.12 -0.29
CA LEU A 106 -15.07 -0.86 0.89
C LEU A 106 -16.58 -0.87 0.59
N ASP A 107 -16.98 -0.36 -0.58
CA ASP A 107 -18.38 -0.34 -1.01
C ASP A 107 -18.89 -1.78 -1.25
N GLU A 108 -18.13 -2.62 -1.96
CA GLU A 108 -18.47 -4.05 -2.16
C GLU A 108 -18.67 -4.77 -0.83
N ARG A 109 -17.76 -4.55 0.12
CA ARG A 109 -17.85 -5.14 1.46
C ARG A 109 -19.08 -4.65 2.22
N SER A 110 -19.47 -3.39 2.02
CA SER A 110 -20.68 -2.79 2.62
C SER A 110 -21.96 -3.35 1.99
N THR A 111 -21.93 -3.67 0.70
CA THR A 111 -23.08 -4.25 -0.03
C THR A 111 -23.22 -5.77 0.11
N SER A 112 -22.30 -6.44 0.82
CA SER A 112 -22.44 -7.86 1.17
C SER A 112 -23.58 -8.08 2.19
N LEU A 113 -24.81 -7.88 1.73
CA LEU A 113 -26.07 -8.10 2.43
C LEU A 113 -26.22 -9.59 2.73
N GLY A 114 -25.60 -10.05 3.81
CA GLY A 114 -25.74 -11.44 4.30
C GLY A 114 -24.52 -12.00 5.02
N CYS A 115 -23.36 -11.35 4.98
CA CYS A 115 -22.18 -11.86 5.68
C CYS A 115 -22.12 -11.31 7.12
N LYS A 116 -22.38 -12.17 8.12
CA LYS A 116 -22.25 -11.85 9.56
C LYS A 116 -20.84 -11.38 9.94
N GLN A 117 -19.81 -11.85 9.23
CA GLN A 117 -18.43 -11.44 9.44
C GLN A 117 -18.16 -10.02 8.90
N CYS A 118 -18.79 -9.65 7.78
CA CYS A 118 -18.62 -8.33 7.18
C CYS A 118 -19.27 -7.22 8.02
N SER A 119 -20.36 -7.49 8.73
CA SER A 119 -20.97 -6.51 9.64
C SER A 119 -20.08 -6.17 10.84
N ILE A 120 -19.41 -7.15 11.44
CA ILE A 120 -18.48 -6.92 12.57
C ILE A 120 -17.28 -6.11 12.09
N LEU A 121 -16.70 -6.51 10.96
CA LEU A 121 -15.56 -5.81 10.37
C LEU A 121 -15.95 -4.40 9.90
N ALA A 122 -17.15 -4.19 9.36
CA ALA A 122 -17.63 -2.87 8.99
C ALA A 122 -17.75 -1.93 10.20
N GLU A 123 -18.17 -2.42 11.37
CA GLU A 123 -18.20 -1.63 12.61
C GLU A 123 -16.78 -1.33 13.14
N GLU A 124 -15.86 -2.30 13.09
CA GLU A 124 -14.44 -2.05 13.41
C GLU A 124 -13.82 -1.01 12.47
N PHE A 125 -14.08 -1.08 11.15
CA PHE A 125 -13.59 -0.09 10.19
C PHE A 125 -14.23 1.29 10.35
N LYS A 126 -15.52 1.39 10.70
CA LYS A 126 -16.17 2.68 11.03
C LYS A 126 -15.52 3.34 12.25
N SER A 127 -15.10 2.54 13.24
CA SER A 127 -14.41 3.04 14.43
C SER A 127 -13.01 3.60 14.12
N MET A 128 -12.39 3.16 13.00
CA MET A 128 -11.14 3.69 12.47
C MET A 128 -11.39 4.92 11.58
N SER A 129 -11.92 6.00 12.16
CA SER A 129 -12.00 7.29 11.46
C SER A 129 -10.62 7.95 11.38
N VAL A 130 -10.10 8.12 10.17
CA VAL A 130 -8.97 9.03 9.93
C VAL A 130 -9.54 10.45 9.85
N ASN A 131 -9.42 11.20 10.94
CA ASN A 131 -9.80 12.61 10.97
C ASN A 131 -9.02 13.39 9.91
N GLU A 132 -9.73 13.93 8.91
CA GLU A 132 -9.21 14.91 7.95
C GLU A 132 -8.74 16.16 8.71
N ARG A 133 -7.43 16.30 8.90
CA ARG A 133 -6.85 17.55 9.41
C ARG A 133 -6.94 18.59 8.29
N LYS A 134 -7.94 19.48 8.40
CA LYS A 134 -8.06 20.72 7.61
C LYS A 134 -6.70 21.43 7.55
N GLY A 135 -6.09 21.44 6.37
CA GLY A 135 -4.82 22.13 6.13
C GLY A 135 -4.99 23.62 6.35
N ASN A 136 -4.31 24.16 7.37
CA ASN A 136 -4.28 25.58 7.65
C ASN A 136 -3.44 26.30 6.58
N THR A 137 -4.08 27.09 5.73
CA THR A 137 -3.45 27.91 4.69
C THR A 137 -2.65 29.03 5.37
N LYS A 138 -1.32 28.90 5.44
CA LYS A 138 -0.46 29.97 5.96
C LYS A 138 -0.43 31.15 4.98
N LYS A 139 -1.05 32.25 5.40
CA LYS A 139 -1.00 33.60 4.83
C LYS A 139 0.45 34.02 4.51
N GLY A 140 0.66 34.53 3.30
CA GLY A 140 1.93 35.09 2.84
C GLY A 140 2.44 36.23 3.71
N ARG A 141 3.74 36.26 3.97
CA ARG A 141 4.44 37.38 4.59
C ARG A 141 5.00 38.28 3.49
N GLY A 142 4.48 39.50 3.44
CA GLY A 142 4.91 40.57 2.55
C GLY A 142 6.38 40.93 2.75
N ARG A 143 7.05 41.15 1.62
CA ARG A 143 8.40 41.66 1.47
C ARG A 143 8.36 43.16 1.72
N LYS A 144 9.06 43.65 2.74
CA LYS A 144 9.31 45.10 2.95
C LYS A 144 10.79 45.38 2.72
N LYS A 145 11.00 46.31 1.77
CA LYS A 145 12.17 47.12 1.39
C LYS A 145 13.55 46.59 1.74
#